data_AF-A0AA51HBU5-F1
#
_entry.id   AF-A0AA51HBU5-F1
#
_cell.length_a   1.000
_cell.length_b   1.000
_cell.length_c   1.000
_cell.angle_alpha   90.00
_cell.angle_beta   90.00
_cell.angle_gamma   90.00
#
_symmetry.space_group_name_H-M   'P 1'
#
loop_
_entity.id
_entity.type
_entity.pdbx_description
1 polymer ?
#
loop_
_entity_poly.entity_id
_entity_poly.type
_entity_poly.pdbx_seq_one_letter_code
_entity_poly.pdbx_strand_id
1 'polypeptide(L)'
;MYCFTCANSMTCIFNELLLWSEISSEHPIFIKTVGELTKKNLSKSTLSKLMDVNKMFSDLRNKAEILSNEPFNYMTYFKTKQLLSEFLLHDKHFLELLPEVQSYGKEDKVWQTLLEHITHEQKFMYQLISNLNLQLR
;
A
#
# COMPACT_ATOMS: atom_id res chain seq x y z
N MET A 1 -1.70 -19.89 -5.63
CA MET A 1 -2.17 -20.50 -4.38
C MET A 1 -2.38 -19.37 -3.40
N TYR A 2 -3.61 -18.91 -3.24
CA TYR A 2 -3.94 -17.77 -2.39
C TYR A 2 -4.02 -18.28 -0.95
N CYS A 3 -3.05 -17.92 -0.11
CA CYS A 3 -3.19 -18.11 1.33
C CYS A 3 -4.35 -17.23 1.79
N PHE A 4 -5.47 -17.85 2.18
CA PHE A 4 -6.44 -17.17 3.00
C PHE A 4 -5.78 -16.89 4.34
N THR A 5 -5.27 -15.68 4.53
CA THR A 5 -4.82 -15.24 5.85
C THR A 5 -6.07 -15.11 6.72
N CYS A 6 -6.32 -16.14 7.53
CA CYS A 6 -7.35 -16.09 8.56
C CYS A 6 -6.87 -15.18 9.69
N ALA A 7 -7.64 -14.14 10.03
CA ALA A 7 -7.37 -13.31 11.18
C ALA A 7 -7.65 -14.12 12.46
N ASN A 8 -6.62 -14.81 12.97
CA ASN A 8 -6.74 -15.57 14.21
C ASN A 8 -6.77 -14.67 15.46
N SER A 9 -6.44 -13.37 15.30
CA SER A 9 -6.51 -12.34 16.34
C SER A 9 -6.43 -10.93 15.72
N MET A 10 -6.80 -9.90 16.50
CA MET A 10 -6.59 -8.50 16.11
C MET A 10 -5.11 -8.15 15.89
N THR A 11 -4.20 -8.81 16.62
CA THR A 11 -2.76 -8.67 16.44
C THR A 11 -2.34 -9.06 15.02
N CYS A 12 -2.92 -10.12 14.45
CA CYS A 12 -2.66 -10.51 13.06
C CYS A 12 -3.07 -9.39 12.09
N ILE A 13 -4.24 -8.78 12.29
CA ILE A 13 -4.71 -7.67 11.44
C ILE A 13 -3.78 -6.47 11.53
N PHE A 14 -3.33 -6.10 12.74
CA PHE A 14 -2.39 -4.99 12.90
C PHE A 14 -1.02 -5.29 12.28
N ASN A 15 -0.50 -6.50 12.41
CA ASN A 15 0.77 -6.88 11.80
C ASN A 15 0.72 -6.73 10.27
N GLU A 16 -0.35 -7.21 9.63
CA GLU A 16 -0.53 -7.05 8.19
C GLU A 16 -0.71 -5.56 7.81
N LEU A 17 -1.54 -4.80 8.54
CA LEU A 17 -1.71 -3.37 8.29
C LEU A 17 -0.39 -2.60 8.40
N LEU A 18 0.41 -2.86 9.43
CA LEU A 18 1.70 -2.19 9.64
C LEU A 18 2.68 -2.55 8.53
N LEU A 19 2.86 -3.83 8.24
CA LEU A 19 3.76 -4.33 7.21
C LEU A 19 3.42 -3.75 5.83
N TRP A 20 2.17 -3.89 5.40
CA TRP A 20 1.77 -3.51 4.06
C TRP A 20 1.65 -2.00 3.89
N SER A 21 1.37 -1.25 4.95
CA SER A 21 1.45 0.21 4.90
C SER A 21 2.89 0.69 4.78
N GLU A 22 3.83 0.04 5.47
CA GLU A 22 5.26 0.36 5.36
C GLU A 22 5.78 0.10 3.94
N ILE A 23 5.61 -1.11 3.42
CA ILE A 23 6.00 -1.48 2.06
C ILE A 23 5.37 -0.53 1.02
N SER A 24 4.07 -0.27 1.15
CA SER A 24 3.36 0.65 0.24
C SER A 24 3.84 2.09 0.33
N SER A 25 4.30 2.54 1.50
CA SER A 25 4.89 3.86 1.66
C SER A 25 6.26 3.96 0.98
N GLU A 26 7.03 2.87 0.92
CA GLU A 26 8.36 2.85 0.31
C GLU A 26 8.32 2.76 -1.21
N HIS A 27 7.34 2.05 -1.78
CA HIS A 27 7.19 1.88 -3.22
C HIS A 27 7.28 3.18 -4.04
N PRO A 28 6.57 4.27 -3.70
CA PRO A 28 6.71 5.53 -4.42
C PRO A 28 8.09 6.17 -4.32
N ILE A 29 8.77 6.02 -3.18
CA ILE A 29 10.15 6.49 -2.99
C ILE A 29 11.08 5.70 -3.91
N PHE A 30 10.95 4.38 -3.93
CA PHE A 30 11.75 3.51 -4.78
C PHE A 30 11.55 3.83 -6.28
N ILE A 31 10.30 3.98 -6.72
CA ILE A 31 9.95 4.39 -8.08
C ILE A 31 10.60 5.73 -8.43
N LYS A 32 10.49 6.73 -7.55
CA LYS A 32 11.11 8.05 -7.75
C LYS A 32 12.63 7.93 -7.88
N THR A 33 13.28 7.25 -6.95
CA THR A 33 14.75 7.10 -6.93
C THR A 33 15.27 6.36 -8.17
N VAL A 34 14.67 5.22 -8.52
CA VAL A 34 15.07 4.47 -9.73
C VAL A 34 14.78 5.28 -10.99
N GLY A 35 13.64 5.97 -11.04
CA GLY A 35 13.26 6.85 -12.14
C GLY A 35 14.27 7.99 -12.36
N GLU A 36 14.77 8.60 -11.28
CA GLU A 36 15.82 9.61 -11.31
C GLU A 36 17.16 9.04 -11.80
N LEU A 37 17.59 7.90 -11.23
CA LEU A 37 18.86 7.25 -11.59
C LEU A 37 18.90 6.75 -13.04
N THR A 38 17.75 6.29 -13.55
CA THR A 38 17.61 5.77 -14.92
C THR A 38 17.08 6.82 -15.91
N LYS A 39 17.02 8.09 -15.49
CA LYS A 39 16.64 9.25 -16.33
C LYS A 39 15.29 9.06 -17.04
N LYS A 40 14.29 8.50 -16.35
CA LYS A 40 12.91 8.35 -16.87
C LYS A 40 12.18 9.67 -17.05
N ASN A 41 12.67 10.75 -16.44
CA ASN A 41 12.11 12.09 -16.54
C ASN A 41 10.61 12.13 -16.17
N LEU A 42 10.28 11.49 -15.04
CA LEU A 42 8.93 11.55 -14.45
C LEU A 42 8.47 13.01 -14.34
N SER A 43 7.25 13.30 -14.77
CA SER A 43 6.73 14.67 -14.69
C SER A 43 6.59 15.11 -13.22
N LYS A 44 6.65 16.43 -12.97
CA LYS A 44 6.39 16.99 -11.63
C LYS A 44 5.03 16.55 -11.07
N SER A 45 4.02 16.39 -11.92
CA SER A 45 2.71 15.91 -11.50
C SER A 45 2.76 14.46 -11.03
N THR A 46 3.39 13.57 -11.81
CA THR A 46 3.57 12.16 -11.44
C THR A 46 4.38 12.02 -10.17
N LEU A 47 5.46 12.79 -10.00
CA LEU A 47 6.25 12.83 -8.78
C LEU A 47 5.43 13.28 -7.57
N SER A 48 4.60 14.32 -7.71
CA SER A 48 3.69 14.76 -6.65
C SER A 48 2.74 13.65 -6.23
N LYS A 49 2.07 12.99 -7.18
CA LYS A 49 1.15 11.89 -6.89
C LYS A 49 1.84 10.72 -6.18
N LEU A 50 3.08 10.40 -6.56
CA LEU A 50 3.88 9.39 -5.86
C LEU A 50 4.16 9.80 -4.40
N MET A 51 4.50 11.06 -4.16
CA MET A 51 4.73 11.54 -2.79
C MET A 51 3.43 11.61 -1.97
N ASP A 52 2.29 11.89 -2.62
CA ASP A 52 0.98 11.81 -1.98
C ASP A 52 0.68 10.37 -1.53
N VAL A 53 0.95 9.37 -2.36
CA VAL A 53 0.83 7.95 -1.98
C VAL A 53 1.75 7.59 -0.82
N ASN A 54 3.03 8.01 -0.87
CA ASN A 54 3.97 7.78 0.24
C ASN A 54 3.41 8.34 1.56
N LYS A 55 2.89 9.57 1.52
CA LYS A 55 2.29 10.21 2.69
C LYS A 55 1.03 9.49 3.18
N MET A 56 0.12 9.12 2.29
CA MET A 56 -1.11 8.39 2.62
C MET A 56 -0.82 7.12 3.41
N PHE A 57 0.13 6.31 2.95
CA PHE A 57 0.50 5.08 3.62
C PHE A 57 1.33 5.29 4.90
N SER A 58 2.20 6.31 4.94
CA SER A 58 2.93 6.68 6.15
C SER A 58 1.98 7.13 7.26
N ASP A 59 1.00 7.97 6.93
CA ASP A 59 -0.03 8.43 7.87
C ASP A 59 -0.91 7.27 8.35
N LEU A 60 -1.28 6.37 7.44
CA LEU A 60 -2.05 5.16 7.78
C LEU A 60 -1.28 4.24 8.74
N ARG A 61 0.01 3.99 8.47
CA ARG A 61 0.90 3.19 9.33
C ARG A 61 0.96 3.79 10.73
N ASN A 62 1.16 5.11 10.83
CA ASN A 62 1.21 5.81 12.12
C ASN A 62 -0.11 5.66 12.90
N LYS A 63 -1.26 5.79 12.24
CA LYS A 63 -2.57 5.55 12.87
C LYS A 63 -2.71 4.10 13.35
N ALA A 64 -2.27 3.14 12.55
CA ALA A 64 -2.32 1.72 12.88
C ALA A 64 -1.43 1.39 14.08
N GLU A 65 -0.23 1.97 14.16
CA GLU A 65 0.74 1.78 15.26
C GLU A 65 0.21 2.37 16.58
N ILE A 66 -0.39 3.56 16.53
CA ILE A 66 -1.06 4.14 17.71
C ILE A 66 -2.18 3.22 18.17
N LEU A 67 -3.04 2.78 17.24
CA LEU A 67 -4.20 1.97 17.56
C LEU A 67 -3.83 0.57 18.07
N SER A 68 -2.75 -0.05 17.57
CA SER A 68 -2.31 -1.37 18.00
C SER A 68 -1.84 -1.40 19.46
N ASN A 69 -1.49 -0.24 20.02
CA ASN A 69 -1.11 -0.08 21.41
C ASN A 69 -2.31 0.25 22.33
N GLU A 70 -3.51 0.50 21.78
CA GLU A 70 -4.72 0.72 22.58
C GLU A 70 -5.29 -0.62 23.09
N PRO A 71 -5.82 -0.69 24.33
CA PRO A 71 -6.54 -1.87 24.82
C PRO A 71 -7.70 -2.24 23.90
N PHE A 72 -7.85 -3.52 23.57
CA PHE A 72 -8.91 -3.96 22.68
C PHE A 72 -10.30 -3.76 23.29
N ASN A 73 -11.13 -2.99 22.59
CA ASN A 73 -12.53 -2.74 22.92
C ASN A 73 -13.34 -2.45 21.64
N TYR A 74 -14.64 -2.17 21.79
CA TYR A 74 -15.53 -1.89 20.66
C TYR A 74 -15.08 -0.69 19.81
N MET A 75 -14.53 0.36 20.43
CA MET A 75 -14.00 1.52 19.69
C MET A 75 -12.75 1.14 18.90
N THR A 76 -11.84 0.36 19.48
CA THR A 76 -10.65 -0.15 18.78
C THR A 76 -11.04 -0.98 17.57
N TYR A 77 -12.04 -1.88 17.72
CA TYR A 77 -12.59 -2.66 16.61
C TYR A 77 -13.10 -1.78 15.46
N PHE A 78 -13.92 -0.77 15.77
CA PHE A 78 -14.46 0.14 14.77
C PHE A 78 -13.36 0.94 14.05
N LYS A 79 -12.40 1.48 14.80
CA LYS A 79 -11.25 2.20 14.23
C LYS A 79 -10.42 1.29 13.33
N THR A 80 -10.18 0.02 13.70
CA THR A 80 -9.46 -0.93 12.84
C THR A 80 -10.18 -1.13 11.51
N LYS A 81 -11.51 -1.27 11.52
CA LYS A 81 -12.30 -1.38 10.28
C LYS A 81 -12.19 -0.14 9.39
N GLN A 82 -12.13 1.06 10.00
CA GLN A 82 -11.87 2.29 9.28
C GLN A 82 -10.48 2.29 8.64
N LEU A 83 -9.43 1.85 9.36
CA LEU A 83 -8.08 1.76 8.81
C LEU A 83 -7.97 0.77 7.66
N LEU A 84 -8.63 -0.39 7.71
CA LEU A 84 -8.66 -1.33 6.58
C LEU A 84 -9.36 -0.72 5.36
N SER A 85 -10.44 0.02 5.57
CA SER A 85 -11.14 0.69 4.48
C SER A 85 -10.31 1.84 3.89
N GLU A 86 -9.60 2.57 4.74
CA GLU A 86 -8.66 3.62 4.34
C GLU A 86 -7.49 3.03 3.54
N PHE A 87 -6.91 1.90 3.97
CA PHE A 87 -5.89 1.17 3.23
C PHE A 87 -6.35 0.86 1.80
N LEU A 88 -7.54 0.25 1.65
CA LEU A 88 -8.07 -0.15 0.34
C LEU A 88 -8.29 1.05 -0.59
N LEU A 89 -8.65 2.21 -0.04
CA LEU A 89 -8.80 3.44 -0.81
C LEU A 89 -7.44 3.94 -1.33
N HIS A 90 -6.43 3.98 -0.46
CA HIS A 90 -5.08 4.42 -0.79
C HIS A 90 -4.43 3.48 -1.81
N ASP A 91 -4.57 2.17 -1.62
CA ASP A 91 -4.01 1.16 -2.53
C ASP A 91 -4.68 1.20 -3.91
N LYS A 92 -6.00 1.36 -3.96
CA LYS A 92 -6.70 1.59 -5.23
C LYS A 92 -6.16 2.82 -5.96
N HIS A 93 -5.95 3.93 -5.23
CA HIS A 93 -5.39 5.14 -5.82
C HIS A 93 -3.98 4.89 -6.39
N PHE A 94 -3.14 4.12 -5.68
CA PHE A 94 -1.81 3.81 -6.15
C PHE A 94 -1.82 2.87 -7.37
N LEU A 95 -2.65 1.83 -7.36
CA LEU A 95 -2.85 0.93 -8.50
C LEU A 95 -3.29 1.68 -9.77
N GLU A 96 -4.09 2.74 -9.64
CA GLU A 96 -4.50 3.59 -10.76
C GLU A 96 -3.36 4.49 -11.28
N LEU A 97 -2.38 4.82 -10.43
CA LEU A 97 -1.20 5.60 -10.79
C LEU A 97 -0.12 4.77 -11.51
N LEU A 98 0.04 3.48 -11.17
CA LEU A 98 1.11 2.62 -11.70
C LEU A 98 1.16 2.55 -13.24
N PRO A 99 0.05 2.46 -14.00
CA PRO A 99 0.08 2.50 -15.46
C PRO A 99 0.65 3.80 -16.04
N GLU A 100 0.38 4.94 -15.39
CA GLU A 100 0.95 6.24 -15.79
C GLU A 100 2.48 6.18 -15.64
N VAL A 101 2.97 5.65 -14.52
CA VAL A 101 4.40 5.52 -14.21
C VAL A 101 5.09 4.53 -15.18
N GLN A 102 4.43 3.41 -15.51
CA GLN A 102 4.94 2.42 -16.46
C GLN A 102 5.20 3.00 -17.85
N SER A 103 4.42 4.01 -18.27
CA SER A 103 4.54 4.62 -19.59
C SER A 103 5.89 5.33 -19.84
N TYR A 104 6.57 5.81 -18.80
CA TYR A 104 7.85 6.54 -18.91
C TYR A 104 9.05 5.68 -19.35
N GLY A 105 8.91 4.35 -19.32
CA GLY A 105 10.00 3.43 -19.65
C GLY A 105 9.48 2.20 -20.36
N LYS A 106 8.54 2.35 -21.28
CA LYS A 106 7.82 1.24 -21.93
C LYS A 106 8.74 0.16 -22.52
N GLU A 107 9.86 0.57 -23.11
CA GLU A 107 10.84 -0.34 -23.73
C GLU A 107 11.94 -0.80 -22.76
N ASP A 108 12.03 -0.22 -21.55
CA ASP A 108 13.02 -0.61 -20.55
C ASP A 108 12.50 -1.78 -19.72
N LYS A 109 13.04 -2.98 -19.99
CA LYS A 109 12.65 -4.22 -19.31
C LYS A 109 12.89 -4.19 -17.80
N VAL A 110 13.93 -3.50 -17.32
CA VAL A 110 14.21 -3.40 -15.88
C VAL A 110 13.16 -2.53 -15.21
N TRP A 111 12.82 -1.40 -15.84
CA TRP A 111 11.75 -0.52 -15.38
C TRP A 111 10.39 -1.22 -15.37
N GLN A 112 10.05 -1.96 -16.42
CA GLN A 112 8.81 -2.73 -16.49
C GLN A 112 8.78 -3.82 -15.42
N THR A 113 9.85 -4.60 -15.27
CA THR A 113 9.94 -5.67 -14.26
C THR A 113 9.75 -5.12 -12.85
N LEU A 114 10.35 -3.97 -12.54
CA LEU A 114 10.17 -3.29 -11.26
C LEU A 114 8.69 -2.93 -11.01
N LEU A 115 8.06 -2.24 -11.97
CA LEU A 115 6.69 -1.77 -11.78
C LEU A 115 5.68 -2.92 -11.82
N GLU A 116 5.95 -3.99 -12.55
CA GLU A 116 5.18 -5.23 -12.52
C GLU A 116 5.27 -5.90 -11.14
N HIS A 117 6.47 -5.96 -10.55
CA HIS A 117 6.67 -6.48 -9.20
C HIS A 117 5.87 -5.67 -8.16
N ILE A 118 6.02 -4.34 -8.15
CA ILE A 118 5.26 -3.44 -7.26
C ILE A 118 3.75 -3.61 -7.49
N THR A 119 3.31 -3.70 -8.75
CA THR A 119 1.89 -3.89 -9.08
C THR A 119 1.37 -5.23 -8.56
N HIS A 120 2.15 -6.30 -8.64
CA HIS A 120 1.77 -7.61 -8.10
C HIS A 120 1.65 -7.58 -6.59
N GLU A 121 2.60 -6.96 -5.89
CA GLU A 121 2.53 -6.80 -4.44
C GLU A 121 1.32 -5.97 -4.03
N GLN A 122 1.04 -4.86 -4.73
CA GLN A 122 -0.15 -4.04 -4.47
C GLN A 122 -1.46 -4.82 -4.67
N LYS A 123 -1.58 -5.55 -5.78
CA LYS A 123 -2.75 -6.42 -6.00
C LYS A 123 -2.89 -7.50 -4.94
N PHE A 124 -1.78 -8.09 -4.51
CA PHE A 124 -1.76 -9.10 -3.46
C PHE A 124 -2.28 -8.50 -2.14
N MET A 125 -1.74 -7.36 -1.72
CA MET A 125 -2.15 -6.75 -0.45
C MET A 125 -3.56 -6.18 -0.52
N TYR A 126 -4.02 -5.66 -1.65
CA TYR A 126 -5.43 -5.31 -1.86
C TYR A 126 -6.36 -6.49 -1.53
N GLN A 127 -6.06 -7.66 -2.08
CA GLN A 127 -6.84 -8.88 -1.87
C GLN A 127 -6.79 -9.33 -0.40
N LEU A 128 -5.60 -9.32 0.19
CA LEU A 128 -5.40 -9.65 1.59
C LEU A 128 -6.21 -8.74 2.53
N ILE A 129 -6.04 -7.42 2.40
CA ILE A 129 -6.71 -6.44 3.26
C ILE A 129 -8.23 -6.47 3.03
N SER A 130 -8.68 -6.69 1.79
CA SER A 130 -10.10 -6.88 1.49
C SER A 130 -10.67 -8.09 2.23
N ASN A 131 -9.95 -9.21 2.24
CA ASN A 131 -10.34 -10.41 2.99
C ASN A 131 -10.36 -10.17 4.50
N LEU A 132 -9.39 -9.44 5.06
CA LEU A 132 -9.40 -9.08 6.49
C LEU A 132 -10.59 -8.16 6.83
N ASN A 133 -10.89 -7.20 5.96
CA ASN A 133 -12.03 -6.29 6.14
C ASN A 133 -13.39 -7.03 6.07
N LEU A 134 -13.49 -8.08 5.27
CA LEU A 134 -14.67 -8.95 5.20
C LEU A 134 -14.84 -9.80 6.46
N GLN A 135 -13.74 -10.22 7.11
CA GLN A 135 -13.76 -11.01 8.34
C GLN A 135 -14.23 -10.18 9.56
N LEU A 136 -14.05 -8.86 9.53
CA LEU A 136 -14.58 -7.91 10.53
C LEU A 136 -15.99 -7.39 10.18
N ARG A 137 -16.80 -8.20 9.51
CA ARG A 137 -18.22 -7.88 9.24
C ARG A 137 -19.12 -8.21 10.40
#